data_AF-A0A935RDN2-F1
#
_entry.id   AF-A0A935RDN2-F1
#
_cell.length_a   1.000
_cell.length_b   1.000
_cell.length_c   1.000
_cell.angle_alpha   90.00
_cell.angle_beta   90.00
_cell.angle_gamma   90.00
#
_symmetry.space_group_name_H-M   'P 1'
#
loop_
_entity.id
_entity.type
_entity.pdbx_description
1 polymer ?
#
loop_
_entity_poly.entity_id
_entity_poly.type
_entity_poly.pdbx_seq_one_letter_code
_entity_poly.pdbx_strand_id
1 'polypeptide(L)'
;MKLHGAKGHFNPATKPHGYRGGIQCHAVDMQRRVADNYGNASLSAELDGLALTECPGGILNRSVAIQADPDDYESQPVGNSGKRVAWG
;
A
#
# COMPACT_ATOMS: atom_id res chain seq x y z
N MET A 1 14.42 -16.51 2.55
CA MET A 1 13.82 -15.17 2.63
C MET A 1 12.80 -15.18 3.77
N LYS A 2 12.99 -14.39 4.83
CA LYS A 2 12.08 -14.36 5.99
C LYS A 2 11.17 -13.15 5.82
N LEU A 3 9.87 -13.37 5.63
CA LEU A 3 8.90 -12.28 5.53
C LEU A 3 8.70 -11.68 6.94
N HIS A 4 9.15 -10.44 7.13
CA HIS A 4 8.80 -9.66 8.31
C HIS A 4 7.38 -9.10 8.05
N GLY A 5 6.42 -9.37 8.94
CA GLY A 5 5.03 -8.93 8.74
C GLY A 5 4.93 -7.47 8.30
N ALA A 6 3.99 -7.17 7.40
CA ALA A 6 3.80 -5.82 6.89
C ALA A 6 3.58 -4.84 8.07
N LYS A 7 4.42 -3.81 8.15
CA LYS A 7 4.28 -2.68 9.09
C LYS A 7 3.39 -1.60 8.45
N GLY A 8 3.50 -0.34 8.87
CA GLY A 8 2.84 0.79 8.19
C GLY A 8 3.28 0.95 6.73
N HIS A 9 2.60 1.83 6.00
CA HIS A 9 2.94 2.11 4.60
C HIS A 9 4.40 2.58 4.47
N PHE A 10 5.06 2.17 3.39
CA PHE A 10 6.41 2.64 3.10
C PHE A 10 6.38 4.12 2.70
N ASN A 11 6.97 4.97 3.54
CA ASN A 11 6.88 6.42 3.40
C ASN A 11 8.24 7.11 3.62
N PRO A 12 9.22 6.92 2.71
CA PRO A 12 10.53 7.57 2.84
C PRO A 12 10.45 9.10 2.64
N ALA A 13 9.39 9.58 1.97
CA ALA A 13 9.18 11.00 1.69
C ALA A 13 8.37 11.73 2.79
N THR A 14 8.01 11.03 3.88
CA THR A 14 7.25 11.59 5.02
C THR A 14 5.97 12.33 4.61
N LYS A 15 5.27 11.83 3.58
CA LYS A 15 3.99 12.38 3.12
C LYS A 15 2.83 11.80 3.95
N PRO A 16 1.70 12.49 4.13
CA PRO A 16 0.52 11.85 4.69
C PRO A 16 -0.03 10.80 3.71
N HIS A 17 -0.76 9.84 4.25
CA HIS A 17 -1.57 8.92 3.44
C HIS A 17 -2.63 9.69 2.64
N GLY A 18 -2.93 9.23 1.43
CA GLY A 18 -3.99 9.85 0.64
C GLY A 18 -4.31 9.17 -0.69
N TYR A 19 -5.24 9.77 -1.45
CA TYR A 19 -5.65 9.26 -2.76
C TYR A 19 -4.54 9.40 -3.81
N ARG A 20 -4.32 8.33 -4.59
CA ARG A 20 -3.45 8.32 -5.76
C ARG A 20 -3.96 9.25 -6.86
N GLY A 21 -3.25 10.36 -7.06
CA GLY A 21 -3.64 11.44 -7.98
C GLY A 21 -3.90 12.77 -7.27
N GLY A 22 -3.93 12.77 -5.94
CA GLY A 22 -3.88 13.98 -5.12
C GLY A 22 -2.46 14.50 -4.90
N ILE A 23 -2.34 15.69 -4.32
CA ILE A 23 -1.05 16.37 -4.05
C ILE A 23 -0.23 15.61 -2.98
N GLN A 24 -0.91 14.89 -2.08
CA GLN A 24 -0.30 14.21 -0.93
C GLN A 24 -0.81 12.77 -0.81
N CYS A 25 0.10 11.80 -1.00
CA CYS A 25 -0.10 10.38 -0.72
C CYS A 25 1.27 9.70 -0.54
N HIS A 26 1.31 8.53 0.08
CA HIS A 26 2.51 7.70 0.05
C HIS A 26 2.75 7.18 -1.37
N ALA A 27 4.02 7.00 -1.76
CA ALA A 27 4.38 6.41 -3.05
C ALA A 27 3.89 4.97 -3.24
N VAL A 28 3.38 4.31 -2.19
CA VAL A 28 2.82 2.96 -2.22
C VAL A 28 1.31 2.87 -1.97
N ASP A 29 0.62 4.00 -1.71
CA ASP A 29 -0.86 3.99 -1.61
C ASP A 29 -1.48 3.55 -2.95
N MET A 30 -2.48 2.68 -2.98
CA MET A 30 -3.04 2.18 -4.25
C MET A 30 -4.54 2.36 -4.28
N GLN A 31 -5.13 2.42 -5.48
CA GLN A 31 -6.58 2.42 -5.60
C GLN A 31 -7.17 1.14 -5.01
N ARG A 32 -8.15 1.30 -4.12
CA ARG A 32 -8.90 0.18 -3.54
C ARG A 32 -9.48 -0.73 -4.63
N ARG A 33 -9.56 -2.01 -4.33
CA ARG A 33 -10.18 -3.02 -5.20
C ARG A 33 -11.29 -3.72 -4.45
N VAL A 34 -12.34 -4.05 -5.21
CA VAL A 34 -13.43 -4.89 -4.74
C VAL A 34 -13.21 -6.25 -5.39
N ALA A 35 -13.19 -7.29 -4.57
CA ALA A 35 -13.15 -8.65 -5.08
C ALA A 35 -14.47 -8.99 -5.79
N ASP A 36 -14.41 -9.84 -6.80
CA ASP A 36 -15.60 -10.37 -7.44
C ASP A 36 -16.37 -11.33 -6.52
N ASN A 37 -17.50 -11.85 -7.01
CA ASN A 37 -18.35 -12.78 -6.26
C ASN A 37 -17.68 -14.13 -5.94
N TYR A 38 -16.49 -14.39 -6.47
CA TYR A 38 -15.68 -15.57 -6.19
C TYR A 38 -14.49 -15.27 -5.26
N GLY A 39 -14.36 -14.03 -4.81
CA GLY A 39 -13.26 -13.58 -3.94
C GLY A 39 -11.97 -13.24 -4.69
N ASN A 40 -11.99 -13.09 -6.02
CA ASN A 40 -10.82 -12.70 -6.79
C ASN A 40 -10.74 -11.19 -6.96
N ALA A 41 -9.56 -10.61 -6.80
CA ALA A 41 -9.28 -9.21 -7.12
C ALA A 41 -8.04 -9.12 -8.02
N SER A 42 -8.09 -8.23 -9.01
CA SER A 42 -6.95 -7.91 -9.86
C SER A 42 -6.64 -6.41 -9.76
N LEU A 43 -5.35 -6.11 -9.67
CA LEU A 43 -4.82 -4.75 -9.67
C LEU A 43 -3.65 -4.71 -10.64
N SER A 44 -3.73 -3.79 -11.60
CA SER A 44 -2.58 -3.31 -12.37
C SER A 44 -2.42 -1.84 -12.06
N ALA A 45 -1.20 -1.43 -11.69
CA ALA A 45 -0.90 -0.07 -11.33
C ALA A 45 0.56 0.26 -11.65
N GLU A 46 0.77 1.48 -12.11
CA GLU A 46 2.09 2.08 -12.24
C GLU A 46 2.35 2.93 -11.00
N LEU A 47 3.50 2.71 -10.35
CA LEU A 47 3.88 3.41 -9.12
C LEU A 47 5.19 4.16 -9.35
N ASP A 48 5.11 5.49 -9.35
CA ASP A 48 6.29 6.35 -9.47
C ASP A 48 6.99 6.57 -8.11
N GLY A 49 8.26 6.96 -8.17
CA GLY A 49 9.05 7.32 -6.98
C GLY A 49 9.51 6.12 -6.14
N LEU A 50 9.43 4.91 -6.69
CA LEU A 50 9.94 3.69 -6.08
C LEU A 50 11.21 3.21 -6.79
N ALA A 51 12.10 2.55 -6.05
CA ALA A 51 13.30 1.93 -6.60
C ALA A 51 13.35 0.43 -6.26
N LEU A 52 13.78 -0.39 -7.21
CA LEU A 52 14.05 -1.83 -6.99
C LEU A 52 15.45 -2.04 -6.42
N THR A 53 15.67 -1.52 -5.21
CA THR A 53 16.93 -1.62 -4.47
C THR A 53 16.67 -1.87 -2.99
N GLU A 54 17.73 -2.15 -2.23
CA GLU A 54 17.69 -2.23 -0.75
C GLU A 54 18.02 -0.88 -0.06
N CYS A 55 18.25 0.18 -0.83
CA CYS A 55 18.56 1.51 -0.30
C CYS A 55 17.35 2.12 0.45
N PRO A 56 17.52 3.21 1.23
CA PRO A 56 16.44 3.83 2.02
C PRO A 56 15.16 4.25 1.26
N GLY A 57 15.21 4.40 -0.07
CA GLY A 57 14.05 4.63 -0.95
C GLY A 57 13.55 3.40 -1.71
N GLY A 58 14.16 2.24 -1.49
CA GLY A 58 13.91 1.02 -2.22
C GLY A 58 12.85 0.13 -1.59
N ILE A 59 12.20 -0.69 -2.42
CA ILE A 59 11.11 -1.60 -2.03
C ILE A 59 11.50 -3.07 -1.94
N LEU A 60 12.76 -3.43 -2.20
CA LEU A 60 13.21 -4.81 -2.00
C LEU A 60 13.08 -5.20 -0.52
N ASN A 61 12.70 -6.47 -0.28
CA ASN A 61 12.43 -7.03 1.06
C ASN A 61 11.30 -6.35 1.83
N ARG A 62 10.40 -5.65 1.14
CA ARG A 62 9.11 -5.17 1.67
C ARG A 62 7.97 -6.06 1.17
N SER A 63 6.79 -5.83 1.74
CA SER A 63 5.59 -6.58 1.37
C SER A 63 4.49 -5.67 0.83
N VAL A 64 3.69 -6.22 -0.07
CA VAL A 64 2.35 -5.72 -0.38
C VAL A 64 1.39 -6.31 0.65
N ALA A 65 0.44 -5.51 1.14
CA ALA A 65 -0.57 -5.95 2.11
C ALA A 65 -1.99 -5.72 1.58
N ILE A 66 -2.89 -6.66 1.85
CA ILE A 66 -4.33 -6.53 1.59
C ILE A 66 -5.03 -6.24 2.92
N GLN A 67 -5.91 -5.25 2.92
CA GLN A 67 -6.66 -4.82 4.08
C GLN A 67 -8.13 -5.23 3.97
N ALA A 68 -8.80 -5.41 5.11
CA ALA A 68 -10.16 -5.95 5.19
C ALA A 68 -11.23 -4.96 4.71
N ASP A 69 -11.05 -3.68 5.04
CA ASP A 69 -12.03 -2.63 4.79
C ASP A 69 -11.55 -1.70 3.68
N PRO A 70 -12.47 -1.00 2.99
CA PRO A 70 -12.11 -0.02 1.98
C PRO A 70 -11.26 1.10 2.55
N ASP A 71 -10.19 1.45 1.84
CA ASP A 71 -9.41 2.66 2.08
C ASP A 71 -10.28 3.91 1.83
N ASP A 72 -10.31 4.82 2.80
CA ASP A 72 -11.03 6.10 2.73
C ASP A 72 -10.21 7.24 2.11
N TYR A 73 -8.92 7.01 1.87
CA TYR A 73 -7.95 7.93 1.29
C TYR A 73 -7.69 9.22 2.06
N GLU A 74 -8.06 9.28 3.34
CA GLU A 74 -7.95 10.49 4.16
C GLU A 74 -7.37 10.18 5.54
N SER A 75 -7.90 9.15 6.20
CA SER A 75 -7.56 8.81 7.57
C SER A 75 -6.10 8.39 7.70
N GLN A 76 -5.39 9.00 8.64
CA GLN A 76 -4.02 8.64 8.93
C GLN A 76 -3.96 7.43 9.89
N PRO A 77 -2.96 6.54 9.78
CA PRO A 77 -1.88 6.54 8.78
C PRO A 77 -2.16 5.67 7.53
N VAL A 78 -3.30 4.98 7.47
CA VAL A 78 -3.55 3.89 6.49
C VAL A 78 -5.02 3.78 6.05
N GLY A 79 -5.72 4.92 5.93
CA GLY A 79 -7.01 5.00 5.24
C GLY A 79 -8.19 4.34 5.96
N ASN A 80 -8.08 4.12 7.28
CA ASN A 80 -9.08 3.38 8.07
C ASN A 80 -9.45 2.00 7.48
N SER A 81 -8.54 1.38 6.72
CA SER A 81 -8.82 0.14 5.97
C SER A 81 -8.87 -1.13 6.85
N GLY A 82 -8.90 -0.99 8.18
CA GLY A 82 -9.02 -2.11 9.11
C GLY A 82 -7.81 -3.06 9.13
N LYS A 83 -8.09 -4.33 9.41
CA LYS A 83 -7.07 -5.37 9.63
C LYS A 83 -6.36 -5.76 8.33
N ARG A 84 -5.08 -6.09 8.40
CA ARG A 84 -4.36 -6.75 7.28
C ARG A 84 -4.79 -8.22 7.21
N VAL A 85 -5.33 -8.65 6.08
CA VAL A 85 -5.85 -10.01 5.85
C VAL A 85 -4.89 -10.88 5.04
N ALA A 86 -3.97 -10.28 4.29
CA ALA A 86 -2.89 -10.97 3.60
C ALA A 86 -1.68 -10.03 3.43
N TRP A 87 -0.47 -10.59 3.31
CA TRP A 87 0.73 -9.87 2.91
C TRP A 87 1.76 -10.80 2.28
N GLY A 88 2.59 -10.26 1.37
CA GLY A 88 3.66 -10.95 0.66
C GLY A 88 4.75 -9.98 0.28
#